data_AF-A0A9W5MYJ0-F1
#
_entry.id   AF-A0A9W5MYJ0-F1
#
_cell.length_a   1.000
_cell.length_b   1.000
_cell.length_c   1.000
_cell.angle_alpha   90.00
_cell.angle_beta   90.00
_cell.angle_gamma   90.00
#
_symmetry.space_group_name_H-M   'P 1'
#
loop_
_entity.id
_entity.type
_entity.pdbx_description
1 polymer ?
#
loop_
_entity_poly.entity_id
_entity_poly.type
_entity_poly.pdbx_seq_one_letter_code
_entity_poly.pdbx_strand_id
1 'polypeptide(L)'
;MKQFEISNSVRKELSNYLNTHNLNLKAAMDNETTNGEVAAIVHAGLPAMIRKIYSLEKMKTFFWTKKDLMMEFINMRLAAGDKKGKN
;
A
#
# COMPACT_ATOMS: atom_id res chain seq x y z
N MET A 1 7.57 19.61 -2.32
CA MET A 1 7.57 18.62 -1.21
C MET A 1 7.53 17.23 -1.83
N LYS A 2 8.50 16.35 -1.53
CA LYS A 2 8.53 14.98 -2.09
C LYS A 2 7.38 14.17 -1.50
N GLN A 3 6.26 14.13 -2.21
CA GLN A 3 5.11 13.30 -1.86
C GLN A 3 5.56 11.84 -1.85
N PHE A 4 5.64 11.20 -0.69
CA PHE A 4 6.01 9.80 -0.46
C PHE A 4 5.64 8.86 -1.64
N GLU A 5 6.56 8.57 -2.56
CA GLU A 5 6.28 7.76 -3.75
C GLU A 5 6.26 6.27 -3.39
N ILE A 6 5.17 5.57 -3.71
CA ILE A 6 5.16 4.10 -3.70
C ILE A 6 6.08 3.64 -4.82
N SER A 7 7.10 2.84 -4.49
CA SER A 7 8.03 2.32 -5.47
C SER A 7 7.33 1.36 -6.45
N ASN A 8 7.84 1.25 -7.68
CA ASN A 8 7.30 0.31 -8.67
C ASN A 8 7.33 -1.14 -8.17
N SER A 9 8.29 -1.49 -7.30
CA SER A 9 8.36 -2.81 -6.65
C SER A 9 7.11 -3.07 -5.81
N VAL A 10 6.75 -2.13 -4.94
CA VAL A 10 5.59 -2.25 -4.05
C VAL A 10 4.29 -2.30 -4.86
N ARG A 11 4.18 -1.52 -5.95
CA ARG A 11 3.04 -1.61 -6.86
C ARG A 11 2.92 -3.02 -7.43
N LYS A 12 4.01 -3.55 -7.98
CA LYS A 12 4.03 -4.88 -8.59
C LYS A 12 3.66 -5.95 -7.56
N GLU A 13 4.24 -5.88 -6.37
CA GLU A 13 4.01 -6.82 -5.27
C GLU A 13 2.56 -6.76 -4.76
N LEU A 14 2.00 -5.55 -4.60
CA LEU A 14 0.61 -5.35 -4.25
C LEU A 14 -0.34 -5.89 -5.33
N SER A 15 -0.08 -5.58 -6.60
CA SER A 15 -0.88 -6.13 -7.72
C SER A 15 -0.78 -7.65 -7.79
N ASN A 16 0.41 -8.23 -7.55
CA ASN A 16 0.60 -9.67 -7.56
C ASN A 16 -0.16 -10.35 -6.42
N TYR A 17 -0.12 -9.75 -5.22
CA TYR A 17 -0.87 -10.20 -4.06
C TYR A 17 -2.39 -10.17 -4.32
N LEU A 18 -2.90 -9.05 -4.81
CA LEU A 18 -4.32 -8.91 -5.18
C LEU A 18 -4.75 -9.95 -6.23
N ASN A 19 -3.95 -10.16 -7.27
CA ASN A 19 -4.23 -11.17 -8.31
C ASN A 19 -4.16 -12.60 -7.77
N THR A 20 -3.17 -12.93 -6.94
CA THR A 20 -2.98 -14.28 -6.37
C THR A 20 -4.14 -14.67 -5.46
N HIS A 21 -4.64 -13.71 -4.67
CA HIS A 21 -5.77 -13.93 -3.77
C HIS A 21 -7.12 -13.71 -4.45
N ASN A 22 -7.13 -13.33 -5.74
CA ASN A 22 -8.32 -12.97 -6.51
C ASN A 22 -9.18 -11.90 -5.80
N LEU A 23 -8.50 -10.91 -5.22
CA LEU A 23 -9.08 -9.81 -4.46
C LEU A 23 -8.86 -8.49 -5.20
N ASN A 24 -9.84 -7.61 -5.13
CA ASN A 24 -9.62 -6.20 -5.43
C ASN A 24 -9.13 -5.46 -4.18
N LEU A 25 -8.53 -4.27 -4.36
CA LEU A 25 -7.99 -3.49 -3.24
C LEU A 25 -9.04 -3.24 -2.15
N LYS A 26 -10.29 -2.93 -2.54
CA LYS A 26 -11.39 -2.70 -1.59
C LYS A 26 -11.65 -3.94 -0.74
N ALA A 27 -11.75 -5.12 -1.34
CA ALA A 27 -11.98 -6.38 -0.65
C ALA A 27 -10.81 -6.74 0.27
N ALA A 28 -9.56 -6.54 -0.19
CA ALA A 28 -8.38 -6.75 0.63
C ALA A 28 -8.32 -5.79 1.83
N MET A 29 -8.79 -4.55 1.67
CA MET A 29 -8.83 -3.55 2.74
C MET A 29 -9.98 -3.75 3.73
N ASP A 30 -11.04 -4.45 3.34
CA ASP A 30 -12.27 -4.67 4.14
C ASP A 30 -12.15 -5.83 5.13
N ASN A 31 -11.15 -6.70 4.94
CA ASN A 31 -10.83 -7.79 5.85
C ASN A 31 -9.52 -7.48 6.59
N GLU A 32 -9.54 -7.58 7.92
CA GLU A 32 -8.40 -7.18 8.78
C GLU A 32 -7.12 -7.97 8.50
N THR A 33 -7.24 -9.26 8.18
CA THR A 33 -6.08 -10.11 7.83
C THR A 33 -5.42 -9.62 6.55
N THR A 34 -6.20 -9.50 5.47
CA THR A 34 -5.69 -9.08 4.17
C THR A 34 -5.27 -7.60 4.16
N ASN A 35 -5.91 -6.76 4.98
CA ASN A 35 -5.55 -5.36 5.19
C ASN A 35 -4.15 -5.28 5.83
N GLY A 36 -3.90 -6.11 6.84
CA GLY A 36 -2.60 -6.21 7.48
C GLY A 36 -1.49 -6.67 6.52
N GLU A 37 -1.81 -7.53 5.56
CA GLU A 37 -0.88 -7.97 4.51
C GLU A 37 -0.61 -6.86 3.50
N VAL A 38 -1.63 -6.13 3.05
CA VAL A 38 -1.47 -4.92 2.22
C VAL A 38 -0.59 -3.88 2.92
N ALA A 39 -0.82 -3.65 4.23
CA ALA A 39 0.00 -2.75 5.03
C ALA A 39 1.46 -3.21 5.11
N ALA A 40 1.71 -4.53 5.19
CA ALA A 40 3.06 -5.09 5.20
C ALA A 40 3.79 -4.86 3.87
N ILE A 41 3.11 -5.04 2.74
CA ILE A 41 3.66 -4.78 1.40
C ILE A 41 4.04 -3.30 1.26
N VAL A 42 3.18 -2.38 1.71
CA VAL A 42 3.49 -0.95 1.70
C VAL A 42 4.63 -0.60 2.67
N HIS A 43 4.66 -1.23 3.86
CA HIS A 43 5.72 -1.03 4.86
C HIS A 43 7.09 -1.46 4.34
N ALA A 44 7.17 -2.61 3.66
CA ALA A 44 8.41 -3.11 3.05
C ALA A 44 8.99 -2.11 2.02
N GLY A 45 8.09 -1.40 1.34
CA GLY A 45 8.40 -0.32 0.40
C GLY A 45 9.00 0.95 0.99
N LEU A 46 8.83 1.16 2.29
CA LEU A 46 9.26 2.38 2.95
C LEU A 46 10.80 2.46 3.04
N PRO A 47 11.38 3.67 3.05
CA PRO A 47 12.76 3.85 3.46
C PRO A 47 12.98 3.31 4.89
N ALA A 48 14.16 2.75 5.16
CA ALA A 48 14.48 2.14 6.46
C ALA A 48 14.27 3.09 7.65
N MET A 49 14.50 4.39 7.46
CA MET A 49 14.24 5.42 8.47
C MET A 49 12.75 5.51 8.86
N ILE A 50 11.83 5.44 7.89
CA ILE A 50 10.40 5.48 8.16
C ILE A 50 9.94 4.17 8.83
N ARG A 51 10.48 3.01 8.41
CA ARG A 51 10.20 1.72 9.06
C ARG A 51 10.61 1.67 10.54
N LYS A 52 11.62 2.45 10.93
CA LYS A 52 12.04 2.60 12.34
C LYS A 52 11.07 3.45 13.15
N ILE A 53 10.40 4.44 12.54
CA ILE A 53 9.45 5.33 13.20
C ILE A 53 8.05 4.69 13.25
N TYR A 54 7.65 4.06 12.15
CA TYR A 54 6.40 3.32 12.00
C TYR A 54 6.71 1.83 11.94
N SER A 55 6.51 1.14 13.06
CA SER A 55 6.57 -0.32 13.11
C SER A 55 5.47 -0.94 12.24
N LEU A 56 5.68 -2.19 11.84
CA LEU A 56 4.70 -2.93 11.04
C LEU A 56 3.33 -2.98 11.73
N GLU A 57 3.30 -3.26 13.04
CA GLU A 57 2.05 -3.29 13.82
C GLU A 57 1.32 -1.95 13.79
N LYS A 58 2.02 -0.83 14.04
CA LYS A 58 1.42 0.51 13.94
C LYS A 58 0.87 0.76 12.54
N MET A 59 1.53 0.25 11.51
CA MET A 59 1.09 0.42 10.14
C MET A 59 -0.16 -0.41 9.84
N LYS A 60 -0.24 -1.66 10.31
CA LYS A 60 -1.46 -2.49 10.22
C LYS A 60 -2.64 -1.82 10.93
N THR A 61 -2.45 -1.36 12.17
CA THR A 61 -3.49 -0.64 12.91
C THR A 61 -3.90 0.66 12.21
N PHE A 62 -2.94 1.40 11.65
CA PHE A 62 -3.24 2.63 10.91
C PHE A 62 -4.04 2.34 9.64
N PHE A 63 -3.66 1.32 8.87
CA PHE A 63 -4.39 0.91 7.67
C PHE A 63 -5.80 0.40 7.96
N TRP A 64 -6.00 -0.23 9.11
CA TRP A 64 -7.32 -0.66 9.56
C TRP A 64 -8.19 0.52 10.00
N THR A 65 -7.66 1.36 10.90
CA THR A 65 -8.40 2.51 11.46
C THR A 65 -8.65 3.64 10.45
N LYS A 66 -7.80 3.75 9.42
CA LYS A 66 -7.90 4.76 8.36
C LYS A 66 -8.08 4.10 6.99
N LYS A 67 -8.88 3.02 6.91
CA LYS A 67 -9.02 2.23 5.68
C LYS A 67 -9.40 3.07 4.46
N ASP A 68 -10.39 3.97 4.58
CA ASP A 68 -10.85 4.77 3.45
C ASP A 68 -9.77 5.70 2.92
N LEU A 69 -9.07 6.40 3.83
CA LEU A 69 -7.94 7.26 3.50
C LEU A 69 -6.80 6.46 2.84
N MET A 70 -6.51 5.26 3.37
CA MET A 70 -5.44 4.41 2.83
C MET A 70 -5.79 3.81 1.48
N MET A 71 -7.05 3.44 1.26
CA MET A 71 -7.56 3.03 -0.06
C MET A 71 -7.37 4.14 -1.08
N GLU A 72 -7.80 5.37 -0.77
CA GLU A 72 -7.63 6.52 -1.65
C GLU A 72 -6.16 6.79 -1.92
N PHE A 73 -5.33 6.75 -0.88
CA PHE A 73 -3.88 6.91 -1.01
C PHE A 73 -3.28 5.87 -1.95
N ILE A 74 -3.57 4.58 -1.75
CA ILE A 74 -3.04 3.50 -2.58
C ILE A 74 -3.55 3.65 -4.02
N ASN A 75 -4.86 3.88 -4.22
CA ASN A 75 -5.44 4.07 -5.55
C ASN A 75 -4.82 5.25 -6.30
N MET A 76 -4.64 6.40 -5.64
CA MET A 76 -3.96 7.55 -6.23
C MET A 76 -2.53 7.22 -6.63
N ARG A 77 -1.81 6.43 -5.83
CA ARG A 77 -0.42 6.05 -6.14
C ARG A 77 -0.31 4.94 -7.17
N LEU A 78 -1.29 4.04 -7.25
CA LEU A 78 -1.41 3.07 -8.32
C LEU A 78 -1.63 3.81 -9.66
N ALA A 79 -2.57 4.75 -9.71
CA ALA A 79 -2.83 5.58 -10.89
C ALA A 79 -1.67 6.53 -11.25
N ALA A 80 -0.96 7.08 -10.26
CA ALA A 80 0.09 8.07 -10.50
C ALA A 80 1.34 7.49 -11.18
N GLY A 81 1.76 6.27 -10.86
CA GLY A 81 2.91 5.70 -11.56
C GLY A 81 2.59 5.00 -12.86
N ASP A 82 1.31 4.91 -13.25
CA ASP A 82 0.92 4.62 -14.64
C ASP A 82 1.21 5.83 -15.54
N LYS A 83 1.11 7.05 -15.01
CA LYS A 83 1.39 8.30 -15.72
C LYS A 83 2.88 8.60 -15.95
N LYS A 84 3.81 7.86 -15.33
CA LYS A 84 5.26 8.07 -15.53
C LYS A 84 5.84 7.31 -16.75
N GLY A 85 4.96 6.70 -17.56
CA GLY A 85 5.31 6.02 -18.83
C GLY A 85 4.90 6.78 -20.10
N LYS A 86 4.35 8.00 -20.01
CA LYS A 86 4.00 8.83 -21.17
C LYS A 86 4.33 10.30 -20.92
N ASN A 87 5.61 10.64 -21.04
CA ASN A 87 6.15 11.81 -21.77
C ASN A 87 7.64 11.96 -21.48
#